data_AF-A0A2E9ME73-F1
#
_entry.id   AF-A0A2E9ME73-F1
#
_cell.length_a   1.000
_cell.length_b   1.000
_cell.length_c   1.000
_cell.angle_alpha   90.00
_cell.angle_beta   90.00
_cell.angle_gamma   90.00
#
_symmetry.space_group_name_H-M   'P 1'
#
loop_
_entity.id
_entity.type
_entity.pdbx_description
1 polymer ?
#
loop_
_entity_poly.entity_id
_entity_poly.type
_entity_poly.pdbx_seq_one_letter_code
_entity_poly.pdbx_strand_id
1 'polypeptide(L)'
;MISLFQDLHGFLWMGLWRCGAVRYDGDTLSSYGVADGLSGDTVWGFTQDADGHIWFAATDGVSMWDGDRFHNYGVDELARCISPTAMPPPKGVRC
;
A
#
# COMPACT_ATOMS: atom_id res chain seq x y z
N MET A 1 -6.09 -12.29 -10.28
CA MET A 1 -6.35 -12.05 -8.84
C MET A 1 -5.26 -12.77 -8.07
N ILE A 2 -4.44 -12.02 -7.35
CA ILE A 2 -3.31 -12.56 -6.56
C ILE A 2 -3.67 -12.56 -5.07
N SER A 3 -4.45 -11.59 -4.62
CA SER A 3 -4.84 -11.43 -3.22
C SER A 3 -6.21 -10.77 -3.09
N LEU A 4 -6.89 -11.07 -1.99
CA LEU A 4 -8.15 -10.47 -1.56
C LEU A 4 -8.01 -10.12 -0.08
N PHE A 5 -8.45 -8.93 0.32
CA PHE A 5 -8.38 -8.43 1.68
C PHE A 5 -9.64 -7.62 2.00
N GLN A 6 -10.20 -7.79 3.20
CA GLN A 6 -11.28 -6.93 3.69
C GLN A 6 -10.72 -6.02 4.76
N ASP A 7 -10.96 -4.72 4.64
CA ASP A 7 -10.56 -3.77 5.67
C ASP A 7 -11.57 -3.72 6.83
N LEU A 8 -11.19 -3.01 7.90
CA LEU A 8 -12.02 -2.81 9.10
C LEU A 8 -13.32 -2.04 8.84
N HIS A 9 -13.43 -1.32 7.73
CA HIS A 9 -14.64 -0.62 7.32
C HIS A 9 -15.56 -1.50 6.46
N GLY A 10 -15.13 -2.73 6.15
CA GLY A 10 -15.88 -3.69 5.36
C GLY A 10 -15.63 -3.60 3.86
N PHE A 11 -14.76 -2.70 3.40
CA PHE A 11 -14.43 -2.59 1.97
C PHE A 11 -13.48 -3.71 1.54
N LEU A 12 -13.67 -4.19 0.32
CA LEU A 12 -12.87 -5.27 -0.24
C LEU A 12 -11.78 -4.70 -1.15
N TRP A 13 -10.57 -5.18 -0.96
CA TRP A 13 -9.38 -4.86 -1.73
C TRP A 13 -8.89 -6.09 -2.48
N MET A 14 -8.61 -5.94 -3.76
CA MET A 14 -8.16 -7.01 -4.65
C MET A 14 -6.86 -6.63 -5.33
N GLY A 15 -5.84 -7.49 -5.21
CA GLY A 15 -4.54 -7.33 -5.84
C GLY A 15 -4.53 -8.01 -7.19
N LEU A 16 -4.13 -7.30 -8.23
CA LEU A 16 -4.08 -7.78 -9.60
C LEU A 16 -2.63 -7.85 -10.09
N TRP A 17 -2.40 -8.75 -11.05
CA TRP A 17 -1.12 -8.83 -11.73
C TRP A 17 -1.07 -7.79 -12.84
N ARG A 18 -0.12 -6.86 -12.77
CA ARG A 18 0.11 -5.80 -13.77
C ARG A 18 -1.06 -4.83 -14.01
N CYS A 19 -2.03 -4.80 -13.11
CA CYS A 19 -3.19 -3.89 -13.16
C CYS A 19 -3.44 -3.14 -11.85
N GLY A 20 -2.50 -3.21 -10.89
CA GLY A 20 -2.59 -2.54 -9.59
C GLY A 20 -3.57 -3.21 -8.63
N ALA A 21 -4.40 -2.41 -7.97
CA ALA A 21 -5.41 -2.84 -7.01
C ALA A 21 -6.81 -2.35 -7.38
N VAL A 22 -7.82 -3.08 -6.96
CA VAL A 22 -9.23 -2.67 -7.05
C VAL A 22 -9.84 -2.67 -5.66
N ARG A 23 -10.59 -1.61 -5.34
CA ARG A 23 -11.40 -1.50 -4.13
C ARG A 23 -12.87 -1.63 -4.50
N TYR A 24 -13.62 -2.35 -3.68
CA TYR A 24 -15.07 -2.45 -3.74
C TYR A 24 -15.66 -1.94 -2.44
N ASP A 25 -16.53 -0.94 -2.51
CA ASP A 25 -17.16 -0.33 -1.33
C ASP A 25 -18.51 -0.96 -0.95
N GLY A 26 -19.03 -1.87 -1.78
CA GLY A 26 -20.38 -2.43 -1.67
C GLY A 26 -21.29 -2.04 -2.83
N ASP A 27 -21.00 -0.93 -3.51
CA ASP A 27 -21.77 -0.41 -4.64
C ASP A 27 -20.89 -0.15 -5.87
N THR A 28 -19.66 0.33 -5.68
CA THR A 28 -18.75 0.79 -6.72
C THR A 28 -17.39 0.09 -6.67
N LEU A 29 -16.81 -0.14 -7.86
CA LEU A 29 -15.46 -0.65 -8.03
C LEU A 29 -14.53 0.50 -8.46
N SER A 30 -13.51 0.77 -7.65
CA SER A 30 -12.48 1.78 -7.91
C SER A 30 -11.14 1.10 -8.20
N SER A 31 -10.51 1.40 -9.32
CA SER A 31 -9.19 0.87 -9.68
C SER A 31 -8.08 1.87 -9.32
N TYR A 32 -6.97 1.36 -8.82
CA TYR A 32 -5.78 2.13 -8.46
C TYR A 32 -4.55 1.49 -9.09
N GLY A 33 -3.87 2.24 -9.95
CA GLY A 33 -2.61 1.84 -10.58
C GLY A 33 -1.48 2.83 -10.33
N VAL A 34 -0.38 2.66 -11.06
CA VAL A 34 0.80 3.53 -10.95
C VAL A 34 0.46 4.99 -11.27
N ALA A 35 -0.47 5.22 -12.20
CA ALA A 35 -0.95 6.55 -12.55
C ALA A 35 -1.69 7.26 -11.40
N ASP A 36 -2.27 6.49 -10.48
CA ASP A 36 -3.00 6.99 -9.30
C ASP A 36 -2.09 7.15 -8.07
N GLY A 37 -0.80 6.82 -8.21
CA GLY A 37 0.20 6.95 -7.15
C GLY A 37 0.62 5.65 -6.49
N LEU A 38 0.15 4.47 -6.96
CA LEU A 38 0.66 3.19 -6.47
C LEU A 38 2.14 3.01 -6.88
N SER A 39 2.98 2.46 -6.01
CA SER A 39 4.42 2.37 -6.29
C SER A 39 4.75 1.38 -7.42
N GLY A 40 3.93 0.35 -7.61
CA GLY A 40 4.13 -0.68 -8.64
C GLY A 40 2.83 -1.20 -9.25
N ASP A 41 2.93 -1.83 -10.42
CA ASP A 41 1.76 -2.28 -11.21
C ASP A 41 1.15 -3.61 -10.73
N THR A 42 1.80 -4.27 -9.78
CA THR A 42 1.38 -5.57 -9.26
C THR A 42 1.34 -5.52 -7.75
N VAL A 43 0.21 -5.90 -7.17
CA VAL A 43 0.00 -5.94 -5.72
C VAL A 43 -0.04 -7.38 -5.23
N TRP A 44 0.94 -7.73 -4.39
CA TRP A 44 1.12 -9.08 -3.84
C TRP A 44 0.28 -9.32 -2.59
N GLY A 45 0.04 -8.28 -1.79
CA GLY A 45 -0.69 -8.41 -0.54
C GLY A 45 -1.08 -7.08 0.06
N PHE A 46 -1.94 -7.17 1.06
CA PHE A 46 -2.50 -6.04 1.78
C PHE A 46 -2.38 -6.29 3.28
N THR A 47 -2.24 -5.22 4.06
CA THR A 47 -2.47 -5.24 5.51
C THR A 47 -3.04 -3.90 5.94
N GLN A 48 -3.67 -3.84 7.09
CA GLN A 48 -4.15 -2.60 7.68
C GLN A 48 -3.45 -2.36 9.02
N ASP A 49 -3.07 -1.12 9.30
CA ASP A 49 -2.53 -0.72 10.59
C ASP A 49 -3.63 -0.34 11.60
N ALA A 50 -3.22 -0.04 12.84
CA ALA A 50 -4.15 0.32 13.90
C ALA A 50 -4.79 1.71 13.71
N ASP A 51 -4.18 2.59 12.90
CA ASP A 51 -4.70 3.91 12.57
C ASP A 51 -5.68 3.86 11.39
N GLY A 52 -5.83 2.69 10.77
CA GLY A 52 -6.77 2.41 9.70
C GLY A 52 -6.19 2.56 8.29
N HIS A 53 -4.90 2.86 8.15
CA HIS A 53 -4.27 2.95 6.83
C HIS A 53 -4.09 1.58 6.20
N ILE A 54 -4.26 1.52 4.88
CA ILE A 54 -4.11 0.28 4.12
C ILE A 54 -2.73 0.26 3.47
N TRP A 55 -1.97 -0.78 3.71
CA TRP A 55 -0.63 -0.99 3.19
C TRP A 55 -0.66 -2.01 2.06
N PHE A 56 -0.01 -1.69 0.95
CA PHE A 56 0.01 -2.44 -0.30
C PHE A 56 1.44 -2.87 -0.57
N ALA A 57 1.69 -4.18 -0.59
CA ALA A 57 2.97 -4.72 -1.02
C ALA A 57 2.98 -4.76 -2.56
N ALA A 58 3.51 -3.71 -3.19
CA ALA A 58 3.60 -3.58 -4.64
C ALA A 58 4.99 -4.02 -5.14
N THR A 59 5.17 -4.09 -6.47
CA THR A 59 6.45 -4.53 -7.07
C THR A 59 7.64 -3.66 -6.74
N ASP A 60 7.46 -2.35 -6.66
CA ASP A 60 8.56 -1.39 -6.52
C ASP A 60 8.66 -0.80 -5.10
N GLY A 61 7.98 -1.42 -4.13
CA GLY A 61 8.02 -1.02 -2.72
C GLY A 61 6.69 -1.21 -2.02
N VAL A 62 6.47 -0.44 -0.96
CA VAL A 62 5.22 -0.47 -0.20
C VAL A 62 4.48 0.85 -0.40
N SER A 63 3.20 0.80 -0.75
CA SER A 63 2.33 1.98 -0.76
C SER A 63 1.40 1.95 0.43
N MET A 64 1.19 3.08 1.08
CA MET A 64 0.20 3.27 2.14
C MET A 64 -0.92 4.16 1.63
N TRP A 65 -2.17 3.74 1.79
CA TRP A 65 -3.37 4.51 1.50
C TRP A 65 -3.92 5.12 2.80
N ASP A 66 -4.03 6.44 2.84
CA ASP A 66 -4.52 7.18 4.00
C ASP A 66 -6.04 7.44 3.99
N GLY A 67 -6.74 7.01 2.93
CA GLY A 67 -8.15 7.34 2.71
C GLY A 67 -8.38 8.29 1.53
N ASP A 68 -7.35 9.02 1.11
CA ASP A 68 -7.40 10.07 0.08
C ASP A 68 -6.29 9.87 -0.97
N ARG A 69 -5.06 9.53 -0.54
CA ARG A 69 -3.89 9.42 -1.43
C ARG A 69 -2.97 8.26 -1.03
N PHE A 70 -2.08 7.91 -1.96
CA PHE A 70 -0.98 6.98 -1.72
C PHE A 70 0.30 7.69 -1.24
N HIS A 71 0.94 7.11 -0.22
CA HIS A 71 2.29 7.43 0.23
C HIS A 71 3.20 6.24 -0.06
N ASN A 72 4.23 6.45 -0.88
CA ASN A 72 5.09 5.37 -1.35
C ASN A 72 6.39 5.34 -0.55
N TYR A 73 6.72 4.15 -0.06
CA TYR A 73 7.96 3.83 0.63
C TYR A 73 8.76 2.88 -0.27
N GLY A 74 9.67 3.46 -1.04
CA GLY A 74 10.50 2.74 -1.99
C GLY A 74 11.65 1.98 -1.31
N VAL A 75 12.21 1.01 -2.02
CA VAL A 75 13.41 0.27 -1.56
C VAL A 75 14.61 1.21 -1.37
N ASP A 76 14.70 2.30 -2.15
CA ASP A 76 15.73 3.35 -2.00
C ASP A 76 15.59 4.16 -0.71
N GLU A 77 14.40 4.22 -0.11
CA GLU A 77 14.17 4.95 1.13
C GLU A 77 14.56 4.13 2.36
N LEU A 78 14.43 2.79 2.28
CA LEU A 78 15.04 1.87 3.24
C LEU A 78 16.59 1.91 3.17
N ALA A 79 17.16 2.16 1.99
CA ALA A 79 18.59 2.43 1.84
C ALA A 79 19.01 3.79 2.44
N ARG A 80 18.07 4.72 2.67
CA ARG A 80 18.34 5.96 3.44
C ARG A 80 18.35 5.75 4.94
N CYS A 81 17.66 4.75 5.49
CA CYS A 81 17.69 4.43 6.93
C CYS A 81 19.08 3.95 7.43
N ILE A 82 19.94 3.45 6.54
CA ILE A 82 21.35 3.16 6.85
C ILE A 82 22.27 4.39 6.70
N SER A 83 21.72 5.54 6.28
CA SER A 83 22.46 6.80 6.19
C SER A 83 22.27 7.63 7.48
N PRO A 84 23.31 8.24 8.08
CA PRO A 84 23.28 8.67 9.49
C PRO A 84 22.40 9.89 9.84
N THR A 85 21.57 10.41 8.93
CA THR A 85 21.07 11.80 9.05
C THR A 85 19.58 12.04 8.80
N ALA A 86 18.68 11.05 8.78
CA ALA A 86 17.26 11.37 8.55
C ALA A 86 16.24 10.53 9.34
N MET A 87 15.41 11.28 10.09
CA MET A 87 14.06 11.03 10.64
C MET A 87 13.78 9.71 11.37
N PRO A 88 13.15 9.73 12.58
CA PRO A 88 12.80 8.50 13.29
C PRO A 88 11.82 7.64 12.46
N PRO A 89 11.95 6.30 12.54
CA PRO A 89 11.13 5.38 11.76
C PRO A 89 9.64 5.54 12.11
N PRO A 90 8.73 5.28 11.15
CA PRO A 90 7.32 5.15 11.44
C PRO A 90 7.13 4.09 12.54
N LYS A 91 6.30 4.42 13.54
CA LYS A 91 6.09 3.57 14.72
C LYS A 91 5.63 2.18 14.27
N GLY A 92 6.46 1.17 14.49
CA GLY A 92 6.11 -0.23 14.21
C GLY A 92 7.24 -1.07 13.61
N VAL A 93 8.27 -0.45 13.05
CA VAL A 93 9.46 -1.18 12.57
C VAL A 93 10.42 -1.38 13.74
N ARG A 94 10.40 -2.57 14.35
CA ARG A 94 11.46 -3.00 15.26
C ARG A 94 12.59 -3.58 14.41
N CYS A 95 13.80 -3.02 14.57
CA CYS A 95 15.04 -3.64 14.14
C CYS A 95 15.29 -4.94 14.91
#